data_AF-A0A1E5MM86-F1
#
_entry.id   AF-A0A1E5MM86-F1
#
_cell.length_a   1.000
_cell.length_b   1.000
_cell.length_c   1.000
_cell.angle_alpha   90.00
_cell.angle_beta   90.00
_cell.angle_gamma   90.00
#
_symmetry.space_group_name_H-M   'P 1'
#
loop_
_entity.id
_entity.type
_entity.pdbx_description
1 polymer ?
#
loop_
_entity_poly.entity_id
_entity_poly.type
_entity_poly.pdbx_seq_one_letter_code
_entity_poly.pdbx_strand_id
1 'polypeptide(L)'
;MTTQPTGPGDDPDDLDRAFGPDTASVARPPVARRVRSGSVIALAAAVIGVVLVLVLSTIIGSIQNGVGGIFPQPDAALDRLRTLATDVDGVASVQDGATEKRSFASWDVSAVVVADGGLSHGEQTDLVRALSAAVAAADGNGVRVGVEARFDGLRVGVSNDAATSVRRFDLARTVETIGGVVGVSCSWGPGSPSDEPADQRVVVLTSGRGVALAAIVGVATDRTHRVFPGATIGSARPS
;
A
#
# COMPACT_ATOMS: atom_id res chain seq x y z
N MET A 1 56.06 38.72 55.57
CA MET A 1 55.86 37.62 56.54
C MET A 1 54.70 36.81 55.98
N THR A 2 54.91 35.87 55.03
CA THR A 2 55.87 34.72 55.03
C THR A 2 55.61 33.85 56.28
N THR A 3 55.27 32.56 56.20
CA THR A 3 55.77 31.48 55.31
C THR A 3 54.78 30.31 55.08
N GLN A 4 54.77 29.77 53.85
CA GLN A 4 54.76 28.30 53.55
C GLN A 4 56.26 27.87 53.41
N PRO A 5 56.68 26.60 53.23
CA PRO A 5 55.92 25.33 53.14
C PRO A 5 56.53 24.08 53.83
N THR A 6 55.71 23.03 53.90
CA THR A 6 56.00 21.58 53.73
C THR A 6 54.72 20.92 53.18
N GLY A 7 54.67 19.69 52.64
CA GLY A 7 55.68 18.69 52.25
C GLY A 7 54.93 17.42 51.73
N PRO A 8 55.45 16.63 50.76
CA PRO A 8 54.66 15.58 50.11
C PRO A 8 54.79 14.20 50.76
N GLY A 9 53.74 13.39 50.63
CA GLY A 9 53.74 11.96 50.96
C GLY A 9 52.76 11.21 50.05
N ASP A 10 53.30 10.42 49.12
CA ASP A 10 52.55 9.38 48.41
C ASP A 10 52.29 8.22 49.36
N ASP A 11 51.06 7.70 49.41
CA ASP A 11 50.79 6.36 49.95
C ASP A 11 49.53 5.77 49.27
N PRO A 12 49.67 5.01 48.16
CA PRO A 12 48.55 4.50 47.38
C PRO A 12 48.10 3.09 47.82
N ASP A 13 47.95 2.83 49.14
CA ASP A 13 47.84 1.44 49.65
C ASP A 13 46.89 1.23 50.86
N ASP A 14 45.92 2.13 51.09
CA ASP A 14 44.99 2.02 52.23
C ASP A 14 43.54 1.58 51.87
N LEU A 15 43.28 1.25 50.59
CA LEU A 15 41.97 0.77 50.13
C LEU A 15 41.82 -0.77 50.22
N ASP A 16 42.90 -1.52 50.03
CA ASP A 16 42.88 -2.99 50.02
C ASP A 16 42.82 -3.62 51.43
N ARG A 17 43.02 -2.82 52.49
CA ARG A 17 42.86 -3.26 53.89
C ARG A 17 41.42 -3.10 54.41
N ALA A 18 40.62 -2.21 53.82
CA ALA A 18 39.26 -1.92 54.29
C ALA A 18 38.20 -2.94 53.84
N PHE A 19 38.46 -3.66 52.75
CA PHE A 19 37.55 -4.64 52.16
C PHE A 19 38.27 -5.97 51.94
N GLY A 20 37.94 -6.96 52.78
CA GLY A 20 38.51 -8.31 52.67
C GLY A 20 38.23 -9.00 51.33
N PRO A 21 38.87 -10.14 51.04
CA PRO A 21 38.94 -10.76 49.72
C PRO A 21 37.61 -11.26 49.11
N ASP A 22 36.49 -11.05 49.80
CA ASP A 22 35.14 -11.43 49.37
C ASP A 22 34.42 -10.36 48.52
N THR A 23 35.09 -9.28 48.11
CA THR A 23 34.60 -8.41 47.02
C THR A 23 34.79 -9.06 45.64
N ALA A 24 34.32 -10.31 45.52
CA ALA A 24 34.28 -11.05 44.28
C ALA A 24 33.51 -10.23 43.23
N SER A 25 34.22 -9.89 42.15
CA SER A 25 33.72 -9.08 41.04
C SER A 25 32.28 -9.39 40.66
N VAL A 26 31.39 -8.39 40.76
CA VAL A 26 30.04 -8.48 40.19
C VAL A 26 30.19 -8.79 38.71
N ALA A 27 29.72 -9.96 38.29
CA ALA A 27 29.87 -10.46 36.93
C ALA A 27 29.26 -9.46 35.93
N ARG A 28 30.11 -8.66 35.27
CA ARG A 28 29.68 -7.73 34.23
C ARG A 28 29.01 -8.56 33.12
N PRO A 29 27.75 -8.26 32.73
CA PRO A 29 27.13 -8.97 31.61
C PRO A 29 28.02 -8.86 30.36
N PRO A 30 28.27 -9.97 29.64
CA PRO A 30 29.23 -9.99 28.55
C PRO A 30 28.84 -8.98 27.47
N VAL A 31 29.85 -8.31 26.91
CA VAL A 31 29.71 -7.15 25.99
C VAL A 31 28.75 -7.42 24.83
N ALA A 32 28.73 -8.66 24.33
CA ALA A 32 27.81 -9.13 23.30
C ALA A 32 26.31 -8.88 23.59
N ARG A 33 25.89 -8.87 24.88
CA ARG A 33 24.49 -8.61 25.26
C ARG A 33 24.13 -7.12 25.20
N ARG A 34 25.07 -6.22 25.47
CA ARG A 34 24.86 -4.76 25.33
C ARG A 34 24.72 -4.35 23.87
N VAL A 35 25.53 -4.89 22.97
CA VAL A 35 25.43 -4.60 21.52
C VAL A 35 24.06 -5.02 20.98
N ARG A 36 23.59 -6.21 21.35
CA ARG A 36 22.31 -6.77 20.88
C ARG A 36 21.07 -6.01 21.42
N SER A 37 21.14 -5.44 22.62
CA SER A 37 20.10 -4.54 23.13
C SER A 37 20.19 -3.13 22.52
N GLY A 38 21.41 -2.61 22.34
CA GLY A 38 21.63 -1.31 21.69
C GLY A 38 21.14 -1.28 20.24
N SER A 39 21.37 -2.35 19.48
CA SER A 39 20.87 -2.47 18.11
C SER A 39 19.34 -2.56 18.03
N VAL A 40 18.69 -3.25 18.97
CA VAL A 40 17.21 -3.33 19.01
C VAL A 40 16.59 -1.98 19.39
N ILE A 41 17.18 -1.25 20.35
CA ILE A 41 16.71 0.09 20.74
C ILE A 41 16.94 1.09 19.60
N ALA A 42 18.11 1.05 18.94
CA ALA A 42 18.40 1.91 17.79
C ALA A 42 17.50 1.61 16.59
N LEU A 43 17.22 0.33 16.31
CA LEU A 43 16.28 -0.08 15.26
C LEU A 43 14.84 0.37 15.57
N ALA A 44 14.39 0.19 16.82
CA ALA A 44 13.07 0.66 17.25
C ALA A 44 12.95 2.19 17.16
N ALA A 45 13.98 2.93 17.58
CA ALA A 45 14.03 4.39 17.45
C ALA A 45 14.05 4.85 15.98
N ALA A 46 14.77 4.14 15.10
CA ALA A 46 14.77 4.42 13.66
C ALA A 46 13.40 4.16 13.03
N VAL A 47 12.73 3.05 13.36
CA VAL A 47 11.36 2.74 12.89
C VAL A 47 10.38 3.81 13.39
N ILE A 48 10.44 4.18 14.68
CA ILE A 48 9.61 5.26 15.23
C ILE A 48 9.89 6.59 14.51
N GLY A 49 11.16 6.93 14.26
CA GLY A 49 11.55 8.13 13.53
C GLY A 49 11.01 8.16 12.10
N VAL A 50 11.09 7.06 11.37
CA VAL A 50 10.52 6.92 10.01
C VAL A 50 9.00 7.06 10.05
N VAL A 51 8.31 6.43 11.01
CA VAL A 51 6.85 6.59 11.19
C VAL A 51 6.48 8.04 11.53
N LEU A 52 7.25 8.72 12.39
CA LEU A 52 7.01 10.11 12.77
C LEU A 52 7.21 11.06 11.59
N VAL A 53 8.23 10.83 10.76
CA VAL A 53 8.44 11.56 9.49
C VAL A 53 7.28 11.31 8.53
N LEU A 54 6.84 10.05 8.34
CA LEU A 54 5.67 9.71 7.52
C LEU A 54 4.40 10.42 7.98
N VAL A 55 4.13 10.45 9.29
CA VAL A 55 2.97 11.12 9.89
C VAL A 55 3.08 12.65 9.80
N LEU A 56 4.28 13.22 9.94
CA LEU A 56 4.50 14.66 9.71
C LEU A 56 4.34 15.04 8.23
N SER A 57 4.81 14.19 7.31
CA SER A 57 4.63 14.38 5.88
C SER A 57 3.16 14.33 5.45
N THR A 58 2.34 13.44 6.02
CA THR A 58 0.88 13.43 5.75
C THR A 58 0.17 14.65 6.34
N ILE A 59 0.57 15.12 7.53
CA ILE A 59 0.05 16.38 8.11
C ILE A 59 0.43 17.59 7.26
N ILE A 60 1.66 17.68 6.75
CA ILE A 60 2.11 18.79 5.89
C ILE A 60 1.44 18.74 4.51
N GLY A 61 1.24 17.54 3.94
CA GLY A 61 0.45 17.34 2.72
C GLY A 61 -1.01 17.79 2.88
N SER A 62 -1.61 17.54 4.05
CA SER A 62 -2.95 18.03 4.40
C SER A 62 -3.05 19.56 4.40
N ILE A 63 -1.97 20.27 4.74
CA ILE A 63 -1.91 21.74 4.73
C ILE A 63 -1.69 22.29 3.31
N GLN A 64 -1.01 21.54 2.42
CA GLN A 64 -0.88 21.90 1.00
C GLN A 64 -2.15 21.64 0.17
N ASN A 65 -3.15 20.92 0.72
CA ASN A 65 -4.50 20.79 0.14
C ASN A 65 -5.36 22.08 0.23
N GLY A 66 -4.75 23.23 0.54
CA GLY A 66 -5.24 24.50 0.02
C GLY A 66 -4.95 25.74 0.88
N VAL A 67 -4.28 26.71 0.26
CA VAL A 67 -4.53 28.13 0.57
C VAL A 67 -5.96 28.46 0.08
N GLY A 68 -6.97 28.08 0.87
CA GLY A 68 -8.39 28.20 0.55
C GLY A 68 -9.17 26.88 0.34
N GLY A 69 -8.74 25.77 0.96
CA GLY A 69 -9.25 24.40 0.72
C GLY A 69 -10.75 24.14 1.00
N ILE A 70 -11.62 24.59 0.11
CA ILE A 70 -13.09 24.32 0.12
C ILE A 70 -13.54 23.63 -1.19
N PHE A 71 -12.75 23.70 -2.27
CA PHE A 71 -13.12 23.22 -3.60
C PHE A 71 -12.31 21.99 -4.02
N PRO A 72 -12.96 20.97 -4.65
CA PRO A 72 -12.24 19.83 -5.23
C PRO A 72 -11.26 20.23 -6.33
N GLN A 73 -10.11 19.54 -6.37
CA GLN A 73 -9.07 19.74 -7.38
C GLN A 73 -8.80 18.44 -8.13
N PRO A 74 -9.67 18.03 -9.08
CA PRO A 74 -9.55 16.75 -9.76
C PRO A 74 -8.25 16.61 -10.56
N ASP A 75 -7.83 17.67 -11.27
CA ASP A 75 -6.59 17.64 -12.07
C ASP A 75 -5.35 17.47 -11.18
N ALA A 76 -5.29 18.19 -10.05
CA ALA A 76 -4.19 18.05 -9.09
C ALA A 76 -4.20 16.72 -8.32
N ALA A 77 -5.35 16.04 -8.22
CA ALA A 77 -5.42 14.67 -7.75
C ALA A 77 -4.92 13.67 -8.81
N LEU A 78 -5.26 13.89 -10.09
CA LEU A 78 -4.78 13.09 -11.21
C LEU A 78 -3.26 13.22 -11.39
N ASP A 79 -2.68 14.42 -11.31
CA ASP A 79 -1.24 14.63 -11.41
C ASP A 79 -0.47 13.99 -10.25
N ARG A 80 -1.01 14.08 -9.02
CA ARG A 80 -0.45 13.36 -7.86
C ARG A 80 -0.52 11.85 -8.06
N LEU A 81 -1.65 11.32 -8.51
CA LEU A 81 -1.81 9.89 -8.82
C LEU A 81 -0.81 9.44 -9.90
N ARG A 82 -0.69 10.18 -11.02
CA ARG A 82 0.25 9.86 -12.11
C ARG A 82 1.68 9.79 -11.59
N THR A 83 2.10 10.78 -10.80
CA THR A 83 3.44 10.83 -10.21
C THR A 83 3.66 9.61 -9.31
N LEU A 84 2.79 9.43 -8.30
CA LEU A 84 2.89 8.34 -7.33
C LEU A 84 2.85 6.96 -7.98
N ALA A 85 1.99 6.75 -8.99
CA ALA A 85 1.87 5.47 -9.68
C ALA A 85 3.01 5.19 -10.66
N THR A 86 3.66 6.22 -11.22
CA THR A 86 4.86 6.05 -12.07
C THR A 86 6.06 5.60 -11.23
N ASP A 87 6.13 6.04 -9.97
CA ASP A 87 7.19 5.67 -9.02
C ASP A 87 6.97 4.28 -8.37
N VAL A 88 5.93 3.52 -8.74
CA VAL A 88 5.68 2.17 -8.20
C VAL A 88 6.42 1.10 -9.01
N ASP A 89 7.24 0.30 -8.33
CA ASP A 89 7.93 -0.86 -8.90
C ASP A 89 6.95 -1.81 -9.63
N GLY A 90 7.30 -2.18 -10.86
CA GLY A 90 6.48 -3.03 -11.72
C GLY A 90 5.44 -2.30 -12.58
N VAL A 91 5.36 -0.96 -12.53
CA VAL A 91 4.58 -0.17 -13.50
C VAL A 91 5.38 0.04 -14.78
N ALA A 92 4.81 -0.35 -15.92
CA ALA A 92 5.39 -0.14 -17.25
C ALA A 92 4.92 1.17 -17.90
N SER A 93 3.66 1.58 -17.66
CA SER A 93 3.17 2.92 -18.04
C SER A 93 1.92 3.33 -17.25
N VAL A 94 1.76 4.64 -17.07
CA VAL A 94 0.50 5.24 -16.58
C VAL A 94 -0.13 6.03 -17.73
N GLN A 95 -1.43 5.85 -17.91
CA GLN A 95 -2.25 6.50 -18.95
C GLN A 95 -3.46 7.17 -18.29
N ASP A 96 -3.98 8.19 -18.95
CA ASP A 96 -5.15 8.91 -18.48
C ASP A 96 -6.41 8.06 -18.62
N GLY A 97 -7.21 8.01 -17.55
CA GLY A 97 -8.54 7.44 -17.56
C GLY A 97 -9.59 8.52 -17.78
N ALA A 98 -10.58 8.58 -16.89
CA ALA A 98 -11.65 9.56 -16.91
C ALA A 98 -11.62 10.45 -15.66
N THR A 99 -11.95 11.73 -15.85
CA THR A 99 -12.29 12.69 -14.79
C THR A 99 -13.77 13.05 -14.94
N GLU A 100 -14.60 12.62 -13.99
CA GLU A 100 -16.06 12.74 -14.06
C GLU A 100 -16.61 13.57 -12.90
N LYS A 101 -17.36 14.63 -13.19
CA LYS A 101 -18.07 15.39 -12.16
C LYS A 101 -19.30 14.63 -11.67
N ARG A 102 -19.39 14.34 -10.37
CA ARG A 102 -20.50 13.62 -9.74
C ARG A 102 -21.52 14.53 -9.06
N SER A 103 -21.08 15.64 -8.48
CA SER A 103 -21.97 16.63 -7.88
C SER A 103 -21.35 18.04 -7.92
N PHE A 104 -21.98 19.03 -7.29
CA PHE A 104 -21.44 20.39 -7.21
C PHE A 104 -19.97 20.42 -6.71
N ALA A 105 -19.67 19.60 -5.69
CA ALA A 105 -18.36 19.49 -5.04
C ALA A 105 -17.91 18.02 -4.90
N SER A 106 -18.24 17.17 -5.88
CA SER A 106 -17.76 15.79 -5.95
C SER A 106 -17.33 15.42 -7.37
N TRP A 107 -16.19 14.77 -7.48
CA TRP A 107 -15.58 14.26 -8.71
C TRP A 107 -15.05 12.85 -8.48
N ASP A 108 -15.06 12.04 -9.53
CA ASP A 108 -14.22 10.85 -9.62
C ASP A 108 -13.08 11.10 -10.61
N VAL A 109 -11.90 10.59 -10.29
CA VAL A 109 -10.69 10.66 -11.11
C VAL A 109 -10.13 9.25 -11.26
N SER A 110 -9.73 8.90 -12.48
CA SER A 110 -9.16 7.58 -12.77
C SER A 110 -7.98 7.64 -13.72
N ALA A 111 -7.03 6.74 -13.51
CA ALA A 111 -5.94 6.44 -14.42
C ALA A 111 -5.96 4.96 -14.81
N VAL A 112 -5.34 4.63 -15.94
CA VAL A 112 -5.06 3.26 -16.36
C VAL A 112 -3.58 3.01 -16.12
N VAL A 113 -3.25 1.95 -15.38
CA VAL A 113 -1.86 1.54 -15.14
C VAL A 113 -1.61 0.23 -15.85
N VAL A 114 -0.58 0.18 -16.68
CA VAL A 114 -0.10 -1.05 -17.33
C VAL A 114 1.06 -1.60 -16.51
N ALA A 115 0.90 -2.82 -15.99
CA ALA A 115 1.95 -3.53 -15.30
C ALA A 115 3.02 -4.05 -16.28
N ASP A 116 4.24 -4.30 -15.80
CA ASP A 116 5.25 -5.05 -16.52
C ASP A 116 4.81 -6.52 -16.67
N GLY A 117 4.96 -7.08 -17.87
CA GLY A 117 4.64 -8.48 -18.17
C GLY A 117 5.62 -9.49 -17.56
N GLY A 118 6.77 -9.03 -17.03
CA GLY A 118 7.75 -9.87 -16.34
C GLY A 118 7.39 -10.26 -14.90
N LEU A 119 6.37 -9.64 -14.29
CA LEU A 119 6.10 -9.79 -12.85
C LEU A 119 5.57 -11.17 -12.47
N SER A 120 6.15 -11.77 -11.44
CA SER A 120 5.62 -12.97 -10.79
C SER A 120 4.31 -12.68 -10.04
N HIS A 121 3.59 -13.73 -9.64
CA HIS A 121 2.33 -13.57 -8.90
C HIS A 121 2.47 -12.73 -7.62
N GLY A 122 3.56 -12.91 -6.85
CA GLY A 122 3.79 -12.13 -5.63
C GLY A 122 3.96 -10.64 -5.94
N GLU A 123 4.79 -10.33 -6.93
CA GLU A 123 5.07 -8.95 -7.38
C GLU A 123 3.82 -8.29 -7.98
N GLN A 124 2.96 -9.03 -8.69
CA GLN A 124 1.66 -8.52 -9.15
C GLN A 124 0.73 -8.17 -7.99
N THR A 125 0.66 -8.99 -6.93
CA THR A 125 -0.13 -8.69 -5.73
C THR A 125 0.46 -7.49 -4.95
N ASP A 126 1.78 -7.39 -4.87
CA ASP A 126 2.45 -6.25 -4.24
C ASP A 126 2.25 -4.95 -5.02
N LEU A 127 2.27 -5.00 -6.36
CA LEU A 127 1.90 -3.89 -7.24
C LEU A 127 0.46 -3.42 -6.97
N VAL A 128 -0.52 -4.33 -6.83
CA VAL A 128 -1.91 -3.95 -6.48
C VAL A 128 -1.98 -3.23 -5.13
N ARG A 129 -1.19 -3.65 -4.12
CA ARG A 129 -1.11 -2.98 -2.81
C ARG A 129 -0.47 -1.60 -2.91
N ALA A 130 0.62 -1.47 -3.66
CA ALA A 130 1.33 -0.21 -3.86
C ALA A 130 0.49 0.81 -4.64
N LEU A 131 -0.21 0.38 -5.69
CA LEU A 131 -1.18 1.21 -6.41
C LEU A 131 -2.34 1.65 -5.51
N SER A 132 -2.82 0.79 -4.62
CA SER A 132 -3.86 1.16 -3.65
C SER A 132 -3.37 2.23 -2.66
N ALA A 133 -2.11 2.17 -2.23
CA ALA A 133 -1.49 3.22 -1.42
C ALA A 133 -1.32 4.54 -2.21
N ALA A 134 -0.94 4.48 -3.49
CA ALA A 134 -0.87 5.64 -4.37
C ALA A 134 -2.25 6.30 -4.58
N VAL A 135 -3.30 5.50 -4.77
CA VAL A 135 -4.70 5.96 -4.81
C VAL A 135 -5.07 6.66 -3.50
N ALA A 136 -4.81 6.03 -2.34
CA ALA A 136 -5.13 6.60 -1.03
C ALA A 136 -4.40 7.93 -0.73
N ALA A 137 -3.19 8.14 -1.28
CA ALA A 137 -2.44 9.38 -1.13
C ALA A 137 -2.85 10.49 -2.13
N ALA A 138 -3.50 10.14 -3.24
CA ALA A 138 -4.05 11.08 -4.22
C ALA A 138 -5.50 11.52 -3.88
N ASP A 139 -6.27 10.64 -3.23
CA ASP A 139 -7.65 10.82 -2.77
C ASP A 139 -7.83 12.04 -1.82
N GLY A 140 -9.04 12.59 -1.75
CA GLY A 140 -9.40 13.64 -0.78
C GLY A 140 -10.23 14.80 -1.32
N ASN A 141 -10.71 15.66 -0.41
CA ASN A 141 -11.44 16.92 -0.68
C ASN A 141 -12.43 16.88 -1.87
N GLY A 142 -13.39 15.94 -1.84
CA GLY A 142 -14.42 15.84 -2.88
C GLY A 142 -13.91 15.36 -4.23
N VAL A 143 -12.74 14.73 -4.28
CA VAL A 143 -12.25 13.94 -5.42
C VAL A 143 -12.05 12.51 -4.91
N ARG A 144 -12.75 11.53 -5.49
CA ARG A 144 -12.49 10.11 -5.27
C ARG A 144 -11.58 9.59 -6.36
N VAL A 145 -10.51 8.90 -5.99
CA VAL A 145 -9.51 8.39 -6.94
C VAL A 145 -9.62 6.87 -7.11
N GLY A 146 -9.35 6.36 -8.31
CA GLY A 146 -9.24 4.93 -8.60
C GLY A 146 -8.32 4.64 -9.79
N VAL A 147 -7.94 3.37 -9.96
CA VAL A 147 -7.06 2.93 -11.06
C VAL A 147 -7.63 1.68 -11.74
N GLU A 148 -7.54 1.59 -13.08
CA GLU A 148 -7.64 0.32 -13.81
C GLU A 148 -6.22 -0.23 -14.02
N ALA A 149 -5.81 -1.20 -13.20
CA ALA A 149 -4.54 -1.91 -13.36
C ALA A 149 -4.70 -3.03 -14.40
N ARG A 150 -3.80 -3.08 -15.38
CA ARG A 150 -3.80 -4.05 -16.48
C ARG A 150 -2.61 -5.00 -16.37
N PHE A 151 -2.90 -6.30 -16.36
CA PHE A 151 -1.92 -7.39 -16.31
C PHE A 151 -2.27 -8.39 -17.42
N ASP A 152 -1.62 -8.32 -18.57
CA ASP A 152 -1.93 -9.16 -19.76
C ASP A 152 -3.45 -9.23 -20.09
N GLY A 153 -4.12 -10.35 -19.79
CA GLY A 153 -5.55 -10.57 -20.00
C GLY A 153 -6.47 -10.00 -18.91
N LEU A 154 -5.91 -9.53 -17.80
CA LEU A 154 -6.63 -9.06 -16.62
C LEU A 154 -6.71 -7.53 -16.57
N ARG A 155 -7.87 -7.03 -16.14
CA ARG A 155 -8.10 -5.62 -15.80
C ARG A 155 -8.73 -5.57 -14.40
N VAL A 156 -8.15 -4.80 -13.50
CA VAL A 156 -8.54 -4.80 -12.08
C VAL A 156 -8.74 -3.37 -11.60
N GLY A 157 -9.91 -3.10 -11.02
CA GLY A 157 -10.18 -1.84 -10.33
C GLY A 157 -9.44 -1.77 -8.99
N VAL A 158 -8.49 -0.85 -8.86
CA VAL A 158 -7.77 -0.57 -7.62
C VAL A 158 -8.35 0.69 -6.98
N SER A 159 -8.71 0.58 -5.71
CA SER A 159 -9.27 1.62 -4.83
C SER A 159 -8.29 1.95 -3.70
N ASN A 160 -8.67 2.84 -2.79
CA ASN A 160 -7.90 3.12 -1.57
C ASN A 160 -7.93 1.96 -0.53
N ASP A 161 -8.82 0.97 -0.71
CA ASP A 161 -8.82 -0.28 0.06
C ASP A 161 -7.96 -1.35 -0.63
N ALA A 162 -6.77 -1.58 -0.07
CA ALA A 162 -5.83 -2.58 -0.56
C ALA A 162 -6.34 -4.02 -0.40
N ALA A 163 -7.13 -4.32 0.63
CA ALA A 163 -7.67 -5.65 0.87
C ALA A 163 -8.79 -5.99 -0.12
N THR A 164 -9.65 -5.02 -0.46
CA THR A 164 -10.65 -5.19 -1.52
C THR A 164 -10.02 -5.22 -2.91
N SER A 165 -9.02 -4.37 -3.18
CA SER A 165 -8.28 -4.38 -4.44
C SER A 165 -7.56 -5.71 -4.70
N VAL A 166 -6.89 -6.29 -3.70
CA VAL A 166 -6.29 -7.63 -3.79
C VAL A 166 -7.36 -8.71 -3.99
N ARG A 167 -8.50 -8.65 -3.28
CA ARG A 167 -9.61 -9.61 -3.50
C ARG A 167 -10.17 -9.57 -4.93
N ARG A 168 -10.25 -8.39 -5.56
CA ARG A 168 -10.62 -8.27 -6.98
C ARG A 168 -9.57 -8.89 -7.91
N PHE A 169 -8.28 -8.68 -7.63
CA PHE A 169 -7.18 -9.25 -8.40
C PHE A 169 -7.17 -10.79 -8.33
N ASP A 170 -7.27 -11.34 -7.13
CA ASP A 170 -7.32 -12.80 -6.90
C ASP A 170 -8.57 -13.43 -7.53
N LEU A 171 -9.72 -12.73 -7.48
CA LEU A 171 -10.93 -13.15 -8.18
C LEU A 171 -10.76 -13.11 -9.70
N ALA A 172 -10.15 -12.06 -10.27
CA ALA A 172 -9.93 -11.94 -11.71
C ALA A 172 -9.09 -13.10 -12.24
N ARG A 173 -7.96 -13.41 -11.58
CA ARG A 173 -7.14 -14.61 -11.84
C ARG A 173 -7.94 -15.89 -11.71
N THR A 174 -8.76 -16.01 -10.66
CA THR A 174 -9.58 -17.21 -10.42
C THR A 174 -10.63 -17.39 -11.52
N VAL A 175 -11.22 -16.32 -12.07
CA VAL A 175 -12.18 -16.39 -13.18
C VAL A 175 -11.49 -16.65 -14.52
N GLU A 176 -10.27 -16.16 -14.73
CA GLU A 176 -9.47 -16.40 -15.94
C GLU A 176 -9.16 -17.89 -16.16
N THR A 177 -9.00 -18.68 -15.08
CA THR A 177 -8.82 -20.15 -15.19
C THR A 177 -10.02 -20.92 -15.73
N ILE A 178 -11.18 -20.28 -15.98
CA ILE A 178 -12.33 -20.94 -16.56
C ILE A 178 -12.07 -21.21 -18.06
N GLY A 179 -12.18 -22.47 -18.47
CA GLY A 179 -11.96 -22.88 -19.86
C GLY A 179 -12.80 -22.08 -20.86
N GLY A 180 -12.14 -21.45 -21.84
CA GLY A 180 -12.78 -20.60 -22.85
C GLY A 180 -12.83 -19.11 -22.49
N VAL A 181 -12.37 -18.70 -21.30
CA VAL A 181 -12.07 -17.31 -20.98
C VAL A 181 -10.71 -16.94 -21.55
N VAL A 182 -10.59 -15.71 -22.07
CA VAL A 182 -9.35 -15.15 -22.64
C VAL A 182 -8.97 -13.80 -22.04
N GLY A 183 -9.68 -13.39 -20.99
CA GLY A 183 -9.42 -12.18 -20.22
C GLY A 183 -10.58 -11.86 -19.28
N VAL A 184 -10.30 -11.09 -18.23
CA VAL A 184 -11.28 -10.75 -17.19
C VAL A 184 -11.11 -9.30 -16.77
N SER A 185 -12.21 -8.56 -16.71
CA SER A 185 -12.27 -7.28 -16.01
C SER A 185 -12.99 -7.46 -14.67
N CYS A 186 -12.34 -7.11 -13.56
CA CYS A 186 -12.93 -7.11 -12.22
C CYS A 186 -12.81 -5.71 -11.60
N SER A 187 -13.90 -4.95 -11.64
CA SER A 187 -13.98 -3.55 -11.22
C SER A 187 -15.19 -3.33 -10.31
N TRP A 188 -15.49 -2.07 -10.00
CA TRP A 188 -16.83 -1.66 -9.58
C TRP A 188 -17.77 -1.50 -10.79
N GLY A 189 -19.07 -1.35 -10.51
CA GLY A 189 -20.13 -1.09 -11.48
C GLY A 189 -20.08 0.32 -12.08
N PRO A 190 -21.06 0.67 -12.94
CA PRO A 190 -21.14 2.03 -13.50
C PRO A 190 -21.43 3.05 -12.40
N GLY A 191 -20.51 4.00 -12.20
CA GLY A 191 -20.60 5.00 -11.13
C GLY A 191 -19.24 5.22 -10.46
N SER A 192 -19.27 5.73 -9.23
CA SER A 192 -18.05 6.00 -8.46
C SER A 192 -17.32 4.73 -8.02
N PRO A 193 -15.97 4.78 -7.89
CA PRO A 193 -15.20 3.71 -7.27
C PRO A 193 -15.81 3.27 -5.94
N SER A 194 -16.07 1.97 -5.78
CA SER A 194 -16.75 1.41 -4.60
C SER A 194 -16.16 0.06 -4.22
N ASP A 195 -16.02 -0.16 -2.92
CA ASP A 195 -15.54 -1.40 -2.30
C ASP A 195 -16.67 -2.28 -1.75
N GLU A 196 -17.93 -1.83 -1.87
CA GLU A 196 -19.10 -2.60 -1.44
C GLU A 196 -19.31 -3.87 -2.29
N PRO A 197 -19.58 -5.05 -1.70
CA PRO A 197 -19.68 -6.30 -2.45
C PRO A 197 -20.71 -6.30 -3.60
N ALA A 198 -21.86 -5.66 -3.38
CA ALA A 198 -22.92 -5.58 -4.39
C ALA A 198 -22.57 -4.64 -5.56
N ASP A 199 -21.70 -3.66 -5.33
CA ASP A 199 -21.25 -2.71 -6.35
C ASP A 199 -20.17 -3.31 -7.27
N GLN A 200 -19.64 -4.49 -6.97
CA GLN A 200 -18.59 -5.10 -7.80
C GLN A 200 -19.14 -5.61 -9.13
N ARG A 201 -18.31 -5.55 -10.16
CA ARG A 201 -18.64 -5.96 -11.53
C ARG A 201 -17.53 -6.82 -12.12
N VAL A 202 -17.89 -7.99 -12.61
CA VAL A 202 -17.00 -8.89 -13.35
C VAL A 202 -17.48 -9.00 -14.79
N VAL A 203 -16.59 -8.71 -15.75
CA VAL A 203 -16.84 -8.91 -17.18
C VAL A 203 -15.87 -9.94 -17.72
N VAL A 204 -16.41 -11.07 -18.19
CA VAL A 204 -15.64 -12.18 -18.76
C VAL A 204 -15.49 -11.98 -20.26
N LEU A 205 -14.25 -11.96 -20.77
CA LEU A 205 -13.97 -11.95 -22.20
C LEU A 205 -13.90 -13.38 -22.71
N THR A 206 -14.78 -13.73 -23.64
CA THR A 206 -14.85 -15.09 -24.19
C THR A 206 -15.39 -15.12 -25.63
N SER A 207 -14.89 -16.05 -26.44
CA SER A 207 -15.42 -16.38 -27.75
C SER A 207 -16.61 -17.37 -27.70
N GLY A 208 -16.90 -17.93 -26.52
CA GLY A 208 -17.97 -18.89 -26.27
C GLY A 208 -19.37 -18.34 -26.61
N ARG A 209 -20.29 -19.24 -26.99
CA ARG A 209 -21.65 -18.89 -27.42
C ARG A 209 -22.68 -19.90 -26.90
N GLY A 210 -23.94 -19.50 -26.82
CA GLY A 210 -25.06 -20.37 -26.44
C GLY A 210 -24.80 -21.08 -25.09
N VAL A 211 -24.93 -22.40 -25.08
CA VAL A 211 -24.72 -23.24 -23.88
C VAL A 211 -23.32 -23.08 -23.29
N ALA A 212 -22.27 -22.95 -24.12
CA ALA A 212 -20.91 -22.76 -23.62
C ALA A 212 -20.74 -21.41 -22.90
N LEU A 213 -21.35 -20.34 -23.43
CA LEU A 213 -21.36 -19.03 -22.78
C LEU A 213 -22.13 -19.08 -21.45
N ALA A 214 -23.30 -19.73 -21.43
CA ALA A 214 -24.10 -19.90 -20.22
C ALA A 214 -23.33 -20.67 -19.13
N ALA A 215 -22.58 -21.72 -19.50
CA ALA A 215 -21.73 -22.46 -18.57
C ALA A 215 -20.59 -21.60 -18.00
N ILE A 216 -19.87 -20.85 -18.85
CA ILE A 216 -18.79 -19.93 -18.43
C ILE A 216 -19.33 -18.87 -17.47
N VAL A 217 -20.44 -18.20 -17.82
CA VAL A 217 -21.06 -17.16 -16.99
C VAL A 217 -21.60 -17.75 -15.68
N GLY A 218 -22.17 -18.97 -15.70
CA GLY A 218 -22.63 -19.65 -14.48
C GLY A 218 -21.49 -19.93 -13.49
N VAL A 219 -20.36 -20.48 -13.97
CA VAL A 219 -19.18 -20.74 -13.13
C VAL A 219 -18.54 -19.43 -12.65
N ALA A 220 -18.46 -18.41 -13.51
CA ALA A 220 -17.97 -17.08 -13.11
C ALA A 220 -18.87 -16.42 -12.05
N THR A 221 -20.19 -16.59 -12.15
CA THR A 221 -21.17 -16.09 -11.16
C THR A 221 -20.98 -16.74 -9.80
N ASP A 222 -20.94 -18.08 -9.74
CA ASP A 222 -20.71 -18.84 -8.51
C ASP A 222 -19.36 -18.50 -7.85
N ARG A 223 -18.27 -18.39 -8.63
CA ARG A 223 -16.97 -17.96 -8.10
C ARG A 223 -16.99 -16.52 -7.59
N THR A 224 -17.64 -15.60 -8.32
CA THR A 224 -17.74 -14.19 -7.95
C THR A 224 -18.55 -13.99 -6.67
N HIS A 225 -19.74 -14.58 -6.57
CA HIS A 225 -20.64 -14.38 -5.42
C HIS A 225 -20.13 -14.97 -4.10
N ARG A 226 -19.13 -15.87 -4.13
CA ARG A 226 -18.41 -16.31 -2.92
C ARG A 226 -17.45 -15.26 -2.36
N VAL A 227 -16.95 -14.36 -3.21
CA VAL A 227 -16.01 -13.28 -2.82
C VAL A 227 -16.76 -11.97 -2.61
N PHE A 228 -17.65 -11.63 -3.55
CA PHE A 228 -18.48 -10.43 -3.56
C PHE A 228 -19.96 -10.80 -3.77
N PRO A 229 -20.71 -11.10 -2.69
CA PRO A 229 -22.14 -11.38 -2.78
C PRO A 229 -22.91 -10.20 -3.40
N GLY A 230 -23.80 -10.50 -4.35
CA GLY A 230 -24.62 -9.49 -5.03
C GLY A 230 -23.94 -8.77 -6.21
N ALA A 231 -22.65 -9.00 -6.45
CA ALA A 231 -21.92 -8.44 -7.59
C ALA A 231 -22.58 -8.75 -8.95
N THR A 232 -22.37 -7.88 -9.93
CA THR A 232 -22.90 -8.04 -11.30
C THR A 232 -21.90 -8.77 -12.20
N ILE A 233 -22.31 -9.88 -12.83
CA ILE A 233 -21.50 -10.61 -13.80
C ILE A 233 -22.04 -10.39 -15.21
N GLY A 234 -21.14 -10.12 -16.15
CA GLY A 234 -21.44 -10.03 -17.58
C GLY A 234 -20.38 -10.72 -18.44
N SER A 235 -20.64 -10.77 -19.74
CA SER A 235 -19.70 -11.28 -20.73
C SER A 235 -19.57 -10.30 -21.90
N ALA A 236 -18.37 -10.20 -22.47
CA ALA A 236 -18.12 -9.49 -23.71
C ALA A 236 -17.25 -10.34 -24.66
N ARG A 237 -17.22 -9.97 -25.94
CA ARG A 237 -16.32 -10.61 -26.90
C ARG A 237 -14.92 -9.99 -26.81
N PRO A 238 -13.86 -10.75 -27.10
CA PRO A 238 -12.55 -10.19 -27.40
C PRO A 238 -12.65 -9.23 -28.59
N SER A 239 -11.92 -8.13 -28.51
CA SER A 239 -11.76 -7.11 -29.57
C SER A 239 -10.62 -7.47 -30.51
#